data_AF-A0A1V2RQF8-F1
#
_entry.id   AF-A0A1V2RQF8-F1
#
_cell.length_a   1.000
_cell.length_b   1.000
_cell.length_c   1.000
_cell.angle_alpha   90.00
_cell.angle_beta   90.00
_cell.angle_gamma   90.00
#
_symmetry.space_group_name_H-M   'P 1'
#
loop_
_entity.id
_entity.type
_entity.pdbx_description
1 polymer ?
#
loop_
_entity_poly.entity_id
_entity_poly.type
_entity_poly.pdbx_seq_one_letter_code
_entity_poly.pdbx_strand_id
1 'polypeptide(L)'
;MTLSVPQLAAVADELLPPGRPVMVHASLRSFGEPVEGGPDGVLDALLGRGRTVLVPAFTESFFLAAAPAHLRPGRNGTDYATPPDESARPPGHAFRVDCGLVDPAMGALPAAVLARGGVHRGLHPLDSFAAVGPLAAGLAAAQSPSDVYGPVRALAAAGGTVLLLGVGLSRMTALHLAEQRSGRRLFVRWARRPGGEVFRFLFRGFPPVRAVPAPLRRDADGARLAVDGLPGRPGAGGGGRRAAGRPDADALRGPLLRGLPRLHRRRPRGAGAARLTCAGCQFGVHTVTG
;
A
#
# COMPACT_ATOMS: atom_id res chain seq x y z
N MET A 1 -0.66 9.15 -25.06
CA MET A 1 0.65 8.50 -25.33
C MET A 1 0.77 7.27 -24.46
N THR A 2 0.84 6.06 -25.04
CA THR A 2 0.96 4.80 -24.27
C THR A 2 2.31 4.70 -23.55
N LEU A 3 2.29 4.34 -22.26
CA LEU A 3 3.49 4.03 -21.48
C LEU A 3 4.04 2.67 -21.91
N SER A 4 5.27 2.63 -22.45
CA SER A 4 5.87 1.39 -22.95
C SER A 4 6.54 0.57 -21.84
N VAL A 5 6.66 -0.74 -22.05
CA VAL A 5 7.35 -1.64 -21.10
C VAL A 5 8.82 -1.22 -20.89
N PRO A 6 9.60 -0.85 -21.92
CA PRO A 6 10.95 -0.33 -21.72
C PRO A 6 11.02 0.94 -20.86
N GLN A 7 10.06 1.85 -20.99
CA GLN A 7 10.01 3.06 -20.16
C GLN A 7 9.74 2.70 -18.69
N LEU A 8 8.79 1.79 -18.45
CA LEU A 8 8.51 1.29 -17.11
C LEU A 8 9.70 0.56 -16.49
N ALA A 9 10.40 -0.26 -17.27
CA ALA A 9 11.60 -0.96 -16.82
C ALA A 9 12.73 0.00 -16.47
N ALA A 10 12.95 1.05 -17.27
CA ALA A 10 13.97 2.08 -16.98
C ALA A 10 13.67 2.80 -15.66
N VAL A 11 12.42 3.17 -15.40
CA VAL A 11 12.00 3.78 -14.13
C VAL A 11 12.15 2.79 -12.97
N ALA A 12 11.75 1.53 -13.17
CA ALA A 12 11.95 0.48 -12.16
C ALA A 12 13.44 0.30 -11.83
N ASP A 13 14.32 0.40 -12.82
CA ASP A 13 15.77 0.28 -12.65
C ASP A 13 16.41 1.43 -11.91
N GLU A 14 15.89 2.65 -12.08
CA GLU A 14 16.32 3.81 -11.29
C GLU A 14 15.87 3.69 -9.82
N LEU A 15 14.66 3.19 -9.57
CA LEU A 15 14.03 3.24 -8.25
C LEU A 15 14.29 1.99 -7.39
N LEU A 16 14.43 0.82 -8.01
CA LEU A 16 14.40 -0.47 -7.33
C LEU A 16 15.75 -1.18 -7.43
N PRO A 17 16.33 -1.63 -6.31
CA PRO A 17 17.57 -2.40 -6.36
C PRO A 17 17.39 -3.73 -7.13
N PRO A 18 18.41 -4.18 -7.89
CA PRO A 18 18.38 -5.50 -8.52
C PRO A 18 18.37 -6.62 -7.48
N GLY A 19 17.75 -7.76 -7.81
CA GLY A 19 17.69 -8.93 -6.92
C GLY A 19 16.89 -8.76 -5.63
N ARG A 20 16.33 -7.57 -5.36
CA ARG A 20 15.56 -7.27 -4.14
C ARG A 20 14.06 -7.37 -4.38
N PRO A 21 13.27 -7.74 -3.37
CA PRO A 21 11.83 -7.81 -3.53
C PRO A 21 11.18 -6.43 -3.46
N VAL A 22 10.10 -6.24 -4.21
CA VAL A 22 9.29 -5.02 -4.22
C VAL A 22 7.84 -5.35 -3.88
N MET A 23 7.31 -4.70 -2.85
CA MET A 23 5.89 -4.75 -2.52
C MET A 23 5.16 -3.62 -3.24
N VAL A 24 4.13 -3.95 -4.00
CA VAL A 24 3.49 -2.99 -4.90
C VAL A 24 2.03 -2.75 -4.51
N HIS A 25 1.66 -1.48 -4.46
CA HIS A 25 0.27 -1.03 -4.47
C HIS A 25 0.06 -0.20 -5.73
N ALA A 26 -0.92 -0.56 -6.56
CA ALA A 26 -1.07 0.03 -7.88
C ALA A 26 -2.50 0.49 -8.20
N SER A 27 -2.61 1.61 -8.91
CA SER A 27 -3.82 2.05 -9.60
C SER A 27 -3.47 2.43 -11.03
N LEU A 28 -3.49 1.47 -11.96
CA LEU A 28 -3.07 1.72 -13.35
C LEU A 28 -3.91 2.78 -14.06
N ARG A 29 -5.20 2.89 -13.73
CA ARG A 29 -6.08 3.94 -14.27
C ARG A 29 -5.64 5.37 -13.91
N SER A 30 -4.88 5.58 -12.83
CA SER A 30 -4.51 6.94 -12.39
C SER A 30 -3.42 7.57 -13.26
N PHE A 31 -2.78 6.79 -14.13
CA PHE A 31 -1.78 7.31 -15.07
C PHE A 31 -2.43 8.09 -16.22
N GLY A 32 -3.75 7.99 -16.41
CA GLY A 32 -4.47 8.68 -17.49
C GLY A 32 -4.17 8.16 -18.89
N GLU A 33 -3.06 7.43 -19.05
CA GLU A 33 -2.57 6.87 -20.30
C GLU A 33 -2.61 5.34 -20.26
N PRO A 34 -2.88 4.68 -21.40
CA PRO A 34 -2.75 3.23 -21.51
C PRO A 34 -1.33 2.77 -21.18
N VAL A 35 -1.22 1.60 -20.55
CA VAL A 35 0.06 0.91 -20.35
C VAL A 35 0.15 -0.22 -21.37
N GLU A 36 1.25 -0.29 -22.09
CA GLU A 36 1.55 -1.39 -23.01
C GLU A 36 1.53 -2.73 -22.23
N GLY A 37 0.74 -3.70 -22.70
CA GLY A 37 0.55 -4.98 -22.00
C GLY A 37 -0.24 -4.88 -20.69
N GLY A 38 -0.80 -3.72 -20.35
CA GLY A 38 -1.63 -3.53 -19.16
C GLY A 38 -0.91 -3.93 -17.86
N PRO A 39 -1.58 -4.64 -16.93
CA PRO A 39 -0.94 -5.06 -15.67
C PRO A 39 0.20 -6.05 -15.87
N ASP A 40 0.21 -6.86 -16.94
CA ASP A 40 1.29 -7.79 -17.24
C ASP A 40 2.56 -7.06 -17.67
N GLY A 41 2.44 -6.00 -18.48
CA GLY A 41 3.58 -5.16 -18.85
C GLY A 41 4.23 -4.48 -17.63
N VAL A 42 3.42 -4.05 -16.66
CA VAL A 42 3.92 -3.53 -15.37
C VAL A 42 4.62 -4.64 -14.58
N LEU A 43 4.02 -5.83 -14.50
CA LEU A 43 4.61 -6.97 -13.79
C LEU A 43 5.96 -7.36 -14.40
N ASP A 44 6.06 -7.43 -15.73
CA ASP A 44 7.29 -7.78 -16.44
C ASP A 44 8.40 -6.76 -16.20
N ALA A 45 8.08 -5.45 -16.28
CA ALA A 45 9.02 -4.39 -15.96
C ALA A 45 9.55 -4.50 -14.51
N LEU A 46 8.68 -4.84 -13.56
CA LEU A 46 9.05 -4.97 -12.15
C LEU A 46 9.83 -6.24 -11.81
N LEU A 47 9.60 -7.34 -12.55
CA LEU A 47 10.35 -8.60 -12.39
C LEU A 47 11.78 -8.53 -12.98
N GLY A 48 12.06 -7.52 -13.81
CA GLY A 48 13.38 -7.27 -14.38
C GLY A 48 14.51 -7.27 -13.34
N ARG A 49 15.71 -7.66 -13.77
CA ARG A 49 16.95 -7.71 -12.96
C ARG A 49 16.85 -8.64 -11.73
N GLY A 50 16.13 -9.75 -11.86
CA GLY A 50 16.03 -10.78 -10.81
C GLY A 50 15.23 -10.35 -9.58
N ARG A 51 14.38 -9.32 -9.70
CA ARG A 51 13.53 -8.86 -8.62
C ARG A 51 12.39 -9.85 -8.34
N THR A 52 11.77 -9.69 -7.17
CA THR A 52 10.56 -10.44 -6.80
C THR A 52 9.44 -9.44 -6.53
N VAL A 53 8.29 -9.61 -7.18
CA VAL A 53 7.12 -8.76 -6.94
C VAL A 53 6.27 -9.40 -5.84
N LEU A 54 5.91 -8.62 -4.83
CA LEU A 54 4.99 -8.97 -3.74
C LEU A 54 3.78 -8.03 -3.82
N VAL A 55 2.58 -8.57 -3.72
CA VAL A 55 1.33 -7.79 -3.70
C VAL A 55 0.41 -8.29 -2.59
N PRO A 56 -0.36 -7.42 -1.94
CA PRO A 56 -1.52 -7.88 -1.19
C PRO A 56 -2.55 -8.43 -2.18
N ALA A 57 -3.14 -9.58 -1.84
CA ALA A 57 -4.14 -10.28 -2.64
C ALA A 57 -5.33 -10.62 -1.73
N PHE A 58 -6.03 -9.59 -1.26
CA PHE A 58 -7.10 -9.73 -0.27
C PHE A 58 -8.36 -10.34 -0.89
N THR A 59 -9.11 -11.07 -0.09
CA THR A 59 -10.28 -11.86 -0.51
C THR A 59 -11.39 -11.82 0.54
N GLU A 60 -11.52 -10.68 1.21
CA GLU A 60 -12.48 -10.50 2.29
C GLU A 60 -13.92 -10.71 1.79
N SER A 61 -14.27 -10.17 0.61
CA SER A 61 -15.62 -10.27 0.04
C SER A 61 -16.04 -11.69 -0.32
N PHE A 62 -15.08 -12.62 -0.41
CA PHE A 62 -15.33 -14.01 -0.80
C PHE A 62 -15.37 -14.98 0.37
N PHE A 63 -14.54 -14.76 1.40
CA PHE A 63 -14.30 -15.77 2.44
C PHE A 63 -14.58 -15.32 3.87
N LEU A 64 -14.91 -14.05 4.11
CA LEU A 64 -15.30 -13.58 5.44
C LEU A 64 -16.55 -14.35 5.91
N ALA A 65 -16.47 -14.97 7.07
CA ALA A 65 -17.57 -15.71 7.67
C ALA A 65 -18.13 -14.99 8.89
N ALA A 66 -19.43 -15.21 9.16
CA ALA A 66 -20.07 -14.72 10.37
C ALA A 66 -19.39 -15.29 11.62
N ALA A 67 -19.20 -14.44 12.64
CA ALA A 67 -18.64 -14.86 13.91
C ALA A 67 -19.66 -15.67 14.73
N PRO A 68 -19.31 -16.88 15.21
CA PRO A 68 -20.15 -17.63 16.14
C PRO A 68 -20.43 -16.80 17.40
N ALA A 69 -21.68 -16.79 17.86
CA ALA A 69 -22.15 -15.89 18.93
C ALA A 69 -21.27 -15.93 20.19
N HIS A 70 -20.85 -17.13 20.61
CA HIS A 70 -20.01 -17.35 21.79
C HIS A 70 -18.53 -16.98 21.59
N LEU A 71 -18.10 -16.61 20.38
CA LEU A 71 -16.73 -16.23 20.04
C LEU A 71 -16.59 -14.76 19.66
N ARG A 72 -17.55 -13.89 20.00
CA ARG A 72 -17.57 -12.46 19.62
C ARG A 72 -16.84 -11.59 20.65
N PRO A 73 -15.54 -11.27 20.48
CA PRO A 73 -14.87 -10.33 21.38
C PRO A 73 -15.45 -8.92 21.30
N GLY A 74 -15.52 -8.24 22.44
CA GLY A 74 -15.79 -6.81 22.48
C GLY A 74 -14.68 -6.01 21.80
N ARG A 75 -15.03 -4.81 21.30
CA ARG A 75 -14.08 -3.85 20.67
C ARG A 75 -13.30 -4.43 19.46
N ASN A 76 -13.94 -5.29 18.66
CA ASN A 76 -13.33 -5.98 17.52
C ASN A 76 -13.55 -5.29 16.15
N GLY A 77 -14.01 -4.03 16.16
CA GLY A 77 -14.19 -3.24 14.94
C GLY A 77 -15.11 -3.90 13.91
N THR A 78 -16.14 -4.59 14.36
CA THR A 78 -17.16 -5.23 13.53
C THR A 78 -18.50 -5.07 14.24
N ASP A 79 -19.55 -4.81 13.46
CA ASP A 79 -20.92 -4.87 13.95
C ASP A 79 -21.44 -6.30 13.78
N TYR A 80 -21.61 -7.01 14.89
CA TYR A 80 -22.08 -8.39 14.88
C TYR A 80 -23.58 -8.54 14.58
N ALA A 81 -24.35 -7.45 14.57
CA ALA A 81 -25.75 -7.47 14.15
C ALA A 81 -25.89 -7.51 12.62
N THR A 82 -24.86 -7.08 11.88
CA THR A 82 -24.83 -7.07 10.43
C THR A 82 -23.98 -8.24 9.91
N PRO A 83 -24.57 -9.36 9.43
CA PRO A 83 -23.80 -10.47 8.91
C PRO A 83 -23.03 -10.07 7.63
N PRO A 84 -21.90 -10.72 7.32
CA PRO A 84 -21.21 -10.48 6.05
C PRO A 84 -22.09 -10.92 4.88
N ASP A 85 -21.97 -10.22 3.77
CA ASP A 85 -22.57 -10.65 2.50
C ASP A 85 -21.84 -11.92 2.02
N GLU A 86 -22.58 -13.02 1.89
CA GLU A 86 -22.07 -14.30 1.40
C GLU A 86 -22.45 -14.59 -0.06
N SER A 87 -23.10 -13.65 -0.77
CA SER A 87 -23.59 -13.84 -2.14
C SER A 87 -22.48 -14.10 -3.17
N ALA A 88 -21.31 -13.50 -2.97
CA ALA A 88 -20.13 -13.67 -3.82
C ALA A 88 -19.28 -14.90 -3.45
N ARG A 89 -19.67 -15.69 -2.45
CA ARG A 89 -18.85 -16.82 -1.95
C ARG A 89 -18.73 -17.92 -3.01
N PRO A 90 -17.51 -18.38 -3.36
CA PRO A 90 -17.33 -19.44 -4.33
C PRO A 90 -17.80 -20.82 -3.81
N PRO A 91 -18.12 -21.76 -4.72
CA PRO A 91 -18.37 -23.16 -4.37
C PRO A 91 -17.19 -23.76 -3.59
N GLY A 92 -17.47 -24.57 -2.57
CA GLY A 92 -16.42 -25.19 -1.73
C GLY A 92 -16.01 -24.40 -0.50
N HIS A 93 -16.55 -23.18 -0.30
CA HIS A 93 -16.60 -22.36 0.93
C HIS A 93 -15.29 -21.97 1.65
N ALA A 94 -14.18 -22.64 1.36
CA ALA A 94 -12.90 -22.44 2.01
C ALA A 94 -11.90 -21.75 1.08
N PHE A 95 -11.10 -20.88 1.64
CA PHE A 95 -9.99 -20.27 0.92
C PHE A 95 -8.97 -21.34 0.53
N ARG A 96 -8.54 -21.31 -0.73
CA ARG A 96 -7.39 -22.05 -1.23
C ARG A 96 -6.44 -21.08 -1.93
N VAL A 97 -5.14 -21.30 -1.80
CA VAL A 97 -4.12 -20.43 -2.38
C VAL A 97 -4.18 -20.37 -3.91
N ASP A 98 -4.70 -21.42 -4.53
CA ASP A 98 -4.86 -21.62 -5.98
C ASP A 98 -6.20 -21.13 -6.53
N CYS A 99 -7.08 -20.52 -5.72
CA CYS A 99 -8.43 -20.14 -6.16
C CYS A 99 -8.48 -19.03 -7.22
N GLY A 100 -7.37 -18.34 -7.46
CA GLY A 100 -7.28 -17.20 -8.39
C GLY A 100 -8.07 -15.95 -7.98
N LEU A 101 -8.84 -16.00 -6.88
CA LEU A 101 -9.69 -14.89 -6.45
C LEU A 101 -8.89 -13.79 -5.75
N VAL A 102 -9.29 -12.55 -6.01
CA VAL A 102 -8.83 -11.32 -5.35
C VAL A 102 -9.95 -10.29 -5.39
N ASP A 103 -10.10 -9.51 -4.31
CA ASP A 103 -11.11 -8.46 -4.23
C ASP A 103 -10.89 -7.42 -5.35
N PRO A 104 -11.93 -7.03 -6.11
CA PRO A 104 -11.79 -6.05 -7.19
C PRO A 104 -11.19 -4.71 -6.76
N ALA A 105 -11.40 -4.32 -5.49
CA ALA A 105 -10.83 -3.13 -4.89
C ALA A 105 -9.29 -3.13 -4.82
N MET A 106 -8.64 -4.29 -4.96
CA MET A 106 -7.18 -4.43 -4.99
C MET A 106 -6.56 -3.99 -6.31
N GLY A 107 -7.36 -3.86 -7.38
CA GLY A 107 -6.92 -3.47 -8.71
C GLY A 107 -6.41 -4.64 -9.56
N ALA A 108 -5.97 -4.33 -10.78
CA ALA A 108 -5.65 -5.33 -11.79
C ALA A 108 -4.28 -6.02 -11.60
N LEU A 109 -3.32 -5.36 -10.94
CA LEU A 109 -1.96 -5.92 -10.78
C LEU A 109 -1.94 -7.19 -9.91
N PRO A 110 -2.63 -7.26 -8.75
CA PRO A 110 -2.72 -8.51 -8.00
C PRO A 110 -3.34 -9.67 -8.78
N ALA A 111 -4.34 -9.40 -9.63
CA ALA A 111 -4.92 -10.43 -10.49
C ALA A 111 -3.90 -10.96 -11.52
N ALA A 112 -3.12 -10.08 -12.15
CA ALA A 112 -2.04 -10.48 -13.06
C ALA A 112 -0.95 -11.31 -12.35
N VAL A 113 -0.59 -10.93 -11.12
CA VAL A 113 0.35 -11.72 -10.29
C VAL A 113 -0.21 -13.12 -10.02
N LEU A 114 -1.49 -13.25 -9.65
CA LEU A 114 -2.12 -14.55 -9.39
C LEU A 114 -2.25 -15.43 -10.64
N ALA A 115 -2.35 -14.82 -11.83
CA ALA A 115 -2.41 -15.53 -13.10
C ALA A 115 -1.03 -16.00 -13.61
N ARG A 116 0.07 -15.52 -13.01
CA ARG A 116 1.43 -15.80 -13.46
C ARG A 116 1.91 -17.18 -13.00
N GLY A 117 2.57 -17.91 -13.90
CA GLY A 117 3.27 -19.15 -13.54
C GLY A 117 4.34 -18.90 -12.47
N GLY A 118 4.46 -19.81 -11.50
CA GLY A 118 5.43 -19.67 -10.40
C GLY A 118 5.01 -18.70 -9.29
N VAL A 119 3.74 -18.30 -9.23
CA VAL A 119 3.21 -17.53 -8.11
C VAL A 119 3.17 -18.35 -6.82
N HIS A 120 3.53 -17.71 -5.71
CA HIS A 120 3.36 -18.23 -4.36
C HIS A 120 2.43 -17.30 -3.57
N ARG A 121 1.48 -17.87 -2.82
CA ARG A 121 0.49 -17.10 -2.05
C ARG A 121 0.42 -17.60 -0.60
N GLY A 122 0.32 -16.66 0.34
CA GLY A 122 0.14 -16.95 1.76
C GLY A 122 -1.23 -17.56 2.08
N LEU A 123 -1.32 -18.29 3.19
CA LEU A 123 -2.50 -19.08 3.58
C LEU A 123 -3.60 -18.26 4.28
N HIS A 124 -3.45 -16.94 4.40
CA HIS A 124 -4.40 -16.12 5.14
C HIS A 124 -5.71 -15.89 4.35
N PRO A 125 -6.88 -16.35 4.82
CA PRO A 125 -8.10 -16.38 4.00
C PRO A 125 -8.61 -15.03 3.48
N LEU A 126 -8.32 -13.93 4.21
CA LEU A 126 -8.82 -12.59 3.86
C LEU A 126 -7.71 -11.58 3.47
N ASP A 127 -6.48 -11.81 3.94
CA ASP A 127 -5.36 -10.84 3.94
C ASP A 127 -4.11 -11.44 3.30
N SER A 128 -4.28 -12.40 2.39
CA SER A 128 -3.13 -13.08 1.79
C SER A 128 -2.24 -12.13 1.02
N PHE A 129 -0.96 -12.47 0.93
CA PHE A 129 0.00 -11.86 0.00
C PHE A 129 0.36 -12.86 -1.08
N ALA A 130 0.54 -12.39 -2.31
CA ALA A 130 1.01 -13.18 -3.43
C ALA A 130 2.34 -12.62 -3.93
N ALA A 131 3.24 -13.49 -4.37
CA ALA A 131 4.55 -13.12 -4.87
C ALA A 131 4.97 -13.94 -6.08
N VAL A 132 5.73 -13.32 -6.98
CA VAL A 132 6.37 -13.96 -8.15
C VAL A 132 7.81 -13.50 -8.23
N GLY A 133 8.73 -14.42 -8.55
CA GLY A 133 10.16 -14.16 -8.68
C GLY A 133 11.02 -14.98 -7.69
N PRO A 134 12.34 -14.79 -7.67
CA PRO A 134 13.28 -15.66 -6.98
C PRO A 134 13.05 -15.84 -5.46
N LEU A 135 12.44 -14.86 -4.79
CA LEU A 135 12.19 -14.89 -3.35
C LEU A 135 10.71 -15.19 -2.99
N ALA A 136 9.88 -15.49 -3.99
CA ALA A 136 8.42 -15.56 -3.82
C ALA A 136 7.98 -16.58 -2.76
N ALA A 137 8.53 -17.80 -2.80
CA ALA A 137 8.19 -18.86 -1.87
C ALA A 137 8.46 -18.45 -0.41
N GLY A 138 9.62 -17.87 -0.12
CA GLY A 138 10.00 -17.44 1.23
C GLY A 138 9.15 -16.27 1.73
N LEU A 139 8.82 -15.31 0.86
CA LEU A 139 7.96 -14.18 1.21
C LEU A 139 6.53 -14.64 1.53
N ALA A 140 5.96 -15.53 0.72
CA ALA A 140 4.61 -16.03 0.92
C ALA A 140 4.50 -16.93 2.16
N ALA A 141 5.49 -17.82 2.37
CA ALA A 141 5.53 -18.75 3.51
C ALA A 141 5.70 -18.04 4.86
N ALA A 142 6.16 -16.78 4.87
CA ALA A 142 6.26 -16.00 6.10
C ALA A 142 4.89 -15.68 6.73
N GLN A 143 3.77 -15.82 5.99
CA GLN A 143 2.44 -15.54 6.51
C GLN A 143 1.86 -16.73 7.27
N SER A 144 1.23 -16.46 8.42
CA SER A 144 0.41 -17.44 9.12
C SER A 144 -0.91 -16.83 9.62
N PRO A 145 -1.91 -17.64 10.03
CA PRO A 145 -3.15 -17.13 10.61
C PRO A 145 -2.98 -16.27 11.87
N SER A 146 -1.86 -16.40 12.58
CA SER A 146 -1.51 -15.58 13.76
C SER A 146 -0.50 -14.48 13.43
N ASP A 147 -0.07 -14.37 12.18
CA ASP A 147 0.91 -13.40 11.74
C ASP A 147 0.60 -12.89 10.32
N VAL A 148 -0.29 -11.92 10.26
CA VAL A 148 -0.78 -11.31 9.02
C VAL A 148 0.36 -10.67 8.21
N TYR A 149 1.31 -10.03 8.90
CA TYR A 149 2.35 -9.20 8.26
C TYR A 149 3.73 -9.86 8.20
N GLY A 150 3.82 -11.18 8.38
CA GLY A 150 5.04 -11.94 8.14
C GLY A 150 5.70 -11.61 6.79
N PRO A 151 4.95 -11.55 5.66
CA PRO A 151 5.51 -11.18 4.36
C PRO A 151 6.11 -9.77 4.31
N VAL A 152 5.52 -8.80 5.01
CA VAL A 152 6.05 -7.42 5.07
C VAL A 152 7.35 -7.38 5.88
N ARG A 153 7.46 -8.20 6.93
CA ARG A 153 8.73 -8.35 7.67
C ARG A 153 9.78 -9.09 6.86
N ALA A 154 9.40 -10.13 6.13
CA ALA A 154 10.30 -10.85 5.23
C ALA A 154 10.82 -9.95 4.10
N LEU A 155 9.95 -9.12 3.51
CA LEU A 155 10.31 -8.08 2.56
C LEU A 155 11.39 -7.15 3.16
N ALA A 156 11.16 -6.66 4.37
CA ALA A 156 12.08 -5.77 5.07
C ALA A 156 13.44 -6.45 5.36
N ALA A 157 13.42 -7.69 5.85
CA ALA A 157 14.63 -8.48 6.12
C ALA A 157 15.44 -8.76 4.84
N ALA A 158 14.76 -8.91 3.71
CA ALA A 158 15.39 -9.08 2.40
C ALA A 158 15.90 -7.75 1.79
N GLY A 159 15.81 -6.62 2.49
CA GLY A 159 16.20 -5.30 1.97
C GLY A 159 15.30 -4.80 0.84
N GLY A 160 14.03 -5.19 0.88
CA GLY A 160 13.05 -4.85 -0.14
C GLY A 160 12.54 -3.41 -0.08
N THR A 161 11.68 -3.08 -1.03
CA THR A 161 11.10 -1.73 -1.22
C THR A 161 9.58 -1.81 -1.31
N VAL A 162 8.87 -0.80 -0.82
CA VAL A 162 7.45 -0.60 -1.10
C VAL A 162 7.29 0.45 -2.20
N LEU A 163 6.59 0.08 -3.27
CA LEU A 163 6.27 0.95 -4.40
C LEU A 163 4.78 1.29 -4.40
N LEU A 164 4.47 2.58 -4.32
CA LEU A 164 3.13 3.14 -4.47
C LEU A 164 2.99 3.71 -5.88
N LEU A 165 2.36 2.94 -6.76
CA LEU A 165 2.21 3.22 -8.18
C LEU A 165 0.81 3.81 -8.43
N GLY A 166 0.69 5.12 -8.52
CA GLY A 166 -0.60 5.78 -8.73
C GLY A 166 -1.52 5.80 -7.50
N VAL A 167 -0.99 5.52 -6.31
CA VAL A 167 -1.74 5.50 -5.06
C VAL A 167 -1.00 6.24 -3.94
N GLY A 168 -1.75 6.77 -2.97
CA GLY A 168 -1.19 7.42 -1.79
C GLY A 168 -0.90 6.45 -0.65
N LEU A 169 -0.33 6.99 0.44
CA LEU A 169 0.01 6.23 1.66
C LEU A 169 -1.19 5.53 2.29
N SER A 170 -2.42 6.03 2.11
CA SER A 170 -3.66 5.39 2.58
C SER A 170 -3.96 4.06 1.89
N ARG A 171 -3.14 3.62 0.93
CA ARG A 171 -3.23 2.28 0.33
C ARG A 171 -2.05 1.38 0.73
N MET A 172 -1.10 1.89 1.53
CA MET A 172 0.09 1.16 1.93
C MET A 172 -0.20 0.19 3.08
N THR A 173 -0.32 -1.10 2.78
CA THR A 173 -0.60 -2.15 3.79
C THR A 173 0.49 -2.23 4.86
N ALA A 174 1.73 -1.85 4.55
CA ALA A 174 2.83 -1.83 5.51
C ALA A 174 2.60 -0.87 6.70
N LEU A 175 1.69 0.12 6.58
CA LEU A 175 1.30 0.97 7.70
C LEU A 175 0.68 0.16 8.85
N HIS A 176 -0.05 -0.92 8.55
CA HIS A 176 -0.66 -1.71 9.61
C HIS A 176 0.36 -2.50 10.44
N LEU A 177 1.48 -2.89 9.84
CA LEU A 177 2.60 -3.45 10.61
C LEU A 177 3.19 -2.40 11.56
N ALA A 178 3.29 -1.13 11.14
CA ALA A 178 3.74 -0.04 12.01
C ALA A 178 2.74 0.22 13.15
N GLU A 179 1.43 0.18 12.88
CA GLU A 179 0.38 0.26 13.90
C GLU A 179 0.51 -0.87 14.93
N GLN A 180 0.66 -2.11 14.47
CA GLN A 180 0.85 -3.27 15.35
C GLN A 180 2.09 -3.11 16.24
N ARG A 181 3.22 -2.69 15.66
CA ARG A 181 4.46 -2.42 16.42
C ARG A 181 4.33 -1.29 17.43
N SER A 182 3.39 -0.37 17.21
CA SER A 182 3.09 0.73 18.13
C SER A 182 2.11 0.31 19.24
N GLY A 183 1.82 -0.98 19.40
CA GLY A 183 0.93 -1.51 20.43
C GLY A 183 -0.55 -1.63 20.01
N ARG A 184 -0.88 -1.38 18.74
CA ARG A 184 -2.25 -1.60 18.25
C ARG A 184 -2.55 -3.09 18.22
N ARG A 185 -3.61 -3.51 18.90
CA ARG A 185 -4.12 -4.89 18.82
C ARG A 185 -4.76 -5.11 17.45
N LEU A 186 -4.41 -6.23 16.82
CA LEU A 186 -5.09 -6.71 15.62
C LEU A 186 -6.51 -7.17 15.96
N PHE A 187 -7.37 -7.13 14.94
CA PHE A 187 -8.71 -7.68 15.05
C PHE A 187 -8.70 -9.19 14.89
N VAL A 188 -9.83 -9.81 15.20
CA VAL A 188 -10.11 -11.20 14.88
C VAL A 188 -11.20 -11.25 13.83
N ARG A 189 -11.01 -12.12 12.83
CA ARG A 189 -12.03 -12.47 11.84
C ARG A 189 -12.13 -13.98 11.73
N TRP A 190 -13.14 -14.41 10.98
CA TRP A 190 -13.49 -15.79 10.78
C TRP A 190 -13.60 -16.10 9.29
N ALA A 191 -13.24 -17.34 8.95
CA ALA A 191 -13.42 -17.94 7.64
C ALA A 191 -13.73 -19.42 7.84
N ARG A 192 -14.09 -20.10 6.76
CA ARG A 192 -14.41 -21.53 6.80
C ARG A 192 -13.21 -22.35 6.33
N ARG A 193 -12.96 -23.47 7.02
CA ARG A 193 -12.08 -24.55 6.54
C ARG A 193 -12.78 -25.41 5.48
N PRO A 194 -12.04 -26.24 4.74
CA PRO A 194 -12.65 -27.36 4.03
C PRO A 194 -13.51 -28.17 5.02
N GLY A 195 -14.77 -28.43 4.68
CA GLY A 195 -15.76 -29.05 5.58
C GLY A 195 -16.66 -28.06 6.35
N GLY A 196 -16.46 -26.75 6.19
CA GLY A 196 -17.41 -25.73 6.66
C GLY A 196 -17.19 -25.23 8.09
N GLU A 197 -16.28 -25.86 8.85
CA GLU A 197 -15.89 -25.42 10.19
C GLU A 197 -15.37 -23.98 10.16
N VAL A 198 -15.90 -23.15 11.05
CA VAL A 198 -15.50 -21.74 11.17
C VAL A 198 -14.30 -21.64 12.10
N PHE A 199 -13.23 -20.98 11.65
CA PHE A 199 -12.02 -20.79 12.45
C PHE A 199 -11.61 -19.32 12.56
N ARG A 200 -10.95 -18.99 13.67
CA ARG A 200 -10.48 -17.64 13.98
C ARG A 200 -9.05 -17.40 13.50
N PHE A 201 -8.75 -16.17 13.09
CA PHE A 201 -7.39 -15.71 12.78
C PHE A 201 -7.26 -14.22 13.09
N LEU A 202 -6.01 -13.74 13.22
CA LEU A 202 -5.75 -12.32 13.35
C LEU A 202 -6.00 -11.65 12.01
N PHE A 203 -6.60 -10.48 12.02
CA PHE A 203 -6.96 -9.72 10.83
C PHE A 203 -6.34 -8.34 10.91
N ARG A 204 -6.09 -7.74 9.74
CA ARG A 204 -5.52 -6.40 9.66
C ARG A 204 -6.26 -5.38 10.53
N GLY A 205 -5.54 -4.35 10.95
CA GLY A 205 -6.09 -3.24 11.73
C GLY A 205 -7.15 -2.44 10.97
N PHE A 206 -7.62 -1.34 11.59
CA PHE A 206 -8.53 -0.38 10.95
C PHE A 206 -8.02 0.03 9.57
N PRO A 207 -8.89 0.44 8.62
CA PRO A 207 -8.43 1.09 7.40
C PRO A 207 -7.42 2.19 7.78
N PRO A 208 -6.34 2.35 7.00
CA PRO A 208 -5.24 3.24 7.35
C PRO A 208 -5.78 4.61 7.71
N VAL A 209 -5.22 5.17 8.78
CA VAL A 209 -5.58 6.49 9.33
C VAL A 209 -5.94 7.44 8.20
N ARG A 210 -7.17 7.99 8.20
CA ARG A 210 -7.56 9.08 7.29
C ARG A 210 -6.40 10.07 7.29
N ALA A 211 -5.90 10.40 6.09
CA ALA A 211 -4.76 11.28 5.92
C ALA A 211 -4.85 12.41 6.94
N VAL A 212 -3.78 12.60 7.72
CA VAL A 212 -3.60 13.84 8.48
C VAL A 212 -3.93 14.96 7.50
N PRO A 213 -4.91 15.86 7.80
CA PRO A 213 -5.24 16.95 6.90
C PRO A 213 -3.94 17.67 6.55
N ALA A 214 -3.60 17.72 5.26
CA ALA A 214 -2.36 18.36 4.83
C ALA A 214 -2.53 19.90 4.82
N PRO A 215 -1.47 20.69 5.08
CA PRO A 215 -0.30 20.37 5.89
C PRO A 215 -0.07 21.40 7.00
N LEU A 216 0.82 21.06 7.94
CA LEU A 216 1.70 22.09 8.51
C LEU A 216 2.49 22.69 7.33
N ARG A 217 1.94 23.75 6.72
CA ARG A 217 2.73 24.69 5.93
C ARG A 217 3.69 25.35 6.90
N ARG A 218 4.99 25.09 6.74
CA ARG A 218 5.96 26.15 7.00
C ARG A 218 6.17 26.82 5.66
N ASP A 219 5.78 28.09 5.61
CA ASP A 219 6.13 28.99 4.53
C ASP A 219 7.65 29.00 4.44
N ALA A 220 8.17 28.42 3.36
CA ALA A 220 9.51 28.70 2.89
C ALA A 220 9.30 29.66 1.73
N ASP A 221 9.42 30.95 2.03
CA ASP A 221 9.60 31.98 1.03
C ASP A 221 10.71 31.60 0.04
N GLY A 222 10.46 31.89 -1.24
CA GLY A 222 11.52 32.06 -2.22
C GLY A 222 12.02 30.80 -2.92
N ALA A 223 11.31 30.36 -3.96
CA ALA A 223 11.94 29.81 -5.16
C ALA A 223 10.96 29.93 -6.34
N ARG A 224 10.97 31.10 -6.99
CA ARG A 224 10.42 31.24 -8.34
C ARG A 224 11.35 30.48 -9.27
N LEU A 225 10.84 29.47 -9.96
CA LEU A 225 11.56 28.85 -11.07
C LEU A 225 11.49 29.83 -12.25
N ALA A 226 12.59 30.54 -12.50
CA ALA A 226 12.77 31.33 -13.70
C ALA A 226 12.92 30.38 -14.89
N VAL A 227 12.18 30.63 -15.96
CA VAL A 227 12.38 30.00 -17.27
C VAL A 227 13.07 31.07 -18.11
N ASP A 228 14.37 30.96 -18.30
CA ASP A 228 15.11 31.83 -19.22
C ASP A 228 14.96 31.32 -20.65
N GLY A 229 14.51 32.20 -21.55
CA GLY A 229 14.79 32.11 -22.99
C GLY A 229 13.63 32.36 -23.95
N LEU A 230 13.14 33.60 -24.08
CA LEU A 230 12.94 34.36 -25.34
C LEU A 230 12.29 35.75 -25.03
N PRO A 231 12.62 36.81 -25.80
CA PRO A 231 12.60 38.19 -25.30
C PRO A 231 11.24 38.89 -25.42
N GLY A 232 10.89 39.68 -24.40
CA GLY A 232 9.78 40.63 -24.43
C GLY A 232 9.81 41.55 -23.20
N ARG A 233 9.81 42.86 -23.45
CA ARG A 233 10.06 43.99 -22.53
C ARG A 233 8.99 44.23 -21.43
N PRO A 234 9.27 45.10 -20.42
CA PRO A 234 8.60 45.11 -19.12
C PRO A 234 7.55 46.23 -18.91
N GLY A 235 6.72 46.05 -17.87
CA GLY A 235 6.00 47.11 -17.13
C GLY A 235 4.95 46.49 -16.19
N ALA A 236 4.44 47.06 -15.10
CA ALA A 236 4.83 48.11 -14.14
C ALA A 236 3.70 48.14 -13.05
N GLY A 237 4.04 48.37 -11.77
CA GLY A 237 3.13 48.75 -10.65
C GLY A 237 2.13 47.70 -10.13
N GLY A 238 1.64 47.66 -8.89
CA GLY A 238 1.74 48.51 -7.68
C GLY A 238 0.52 48.24 -6.75
N GLY A 239 0.72 48.21 -5.43
CA GLY A 239 -0.33 48.27 -4.35
C GLY A 239 -1.15 46.98 -4.12
N GLY A 240 -1.63 46.59 -2.93
CA GLY A 240 -1.68 47.17 -1.59
C GLY A 240 -2.96 46.68 -0.86
N ARG A 241 -2.83 46.34 0.44
CA ARG A 241 -3.84 46.35 1.54
C ARG A 241 -4.54 45.04 2.01
N ARG A 242 -4.22 44.72 3.29
CA ARG A 242 -5.04 44.56 4.52
C ARG A 242 -6.09 43.43 4.68
N ALA A 243 -5.71 42.45 5.52
CA ALA A 243 -6.27 42.00 6.80
C ALA A 243 -7.80 41.87 7.07
N ALA A 244 -8.20 40.65 7.47
CA ALA A 244 -9.14 40.29 8.55
C ALA A 244 -8.86 38.81 8.88
N GLY A 245 -8.46 38.40 10.10
CA GLY A 245 -9.26 38.27 11.32
C GLY A 245 -9.09 36.81 11.82
N ARG A 246 -8.31 36.59 12.89
CA ARG A 246 -8.13 35.28 13.55
C ARG A 246 -9.06 35.19 14.77
N PRO A 247 -9.62 34.03 15.09
CA PRO A 247 -9.97 33.68 16.46
C PRO A 247 -8.92 32.75 17.10
N ASP A 248 -8.89 32.85 18.42
CA ASP A 248 -7.96 32.30 19.42
C ASP A 248 -7.63 30.81 19.32
N ALA A 249 -6.36 30.51 19.59
CA ALA A 249 -5.82 29.16 19.72
C ALA A 249 -5.18 29.01 21.11
N ASP A 250 -6.01 28.89 22.15
CA ASP A 250 -5.56 28.49 23.49
C ASP A 250 -6.58 27.56 24.17
N ALA A 251 -6.64 26.32 23.67
CA ALA A 251 -7.07 25.16 24.43
C ALA A 251 -6.56 23.91 23.72
N LEU A 252 -6.07 22.92 24.49
CA LEU A 252 -5.53 21.61 24.07
C LEU A 252 -4.01 21.55 23.84
N ARG A 253 -3.22 21.87 24.88
CA ARG A 253 -1.89 21.28 25.07
C ARG A 253 -1.98 20.15 26.11
N GLY A 254 -1.91 18.90 25.65
CA GLY A 254 -1.68 17.71 26.46
C GLY A 254 -0.44 16.94 25.97
N PRO A 255 0.38 16.32 26.84
CA PRO A 255 1.73 15.90 26.49
C PRO A 255 1.78 14.44 26.00
N LEU A 256 1.53 14.17 24.72
CA LEU A 256 1.71 12.81 24.16
C LEU A 256 2.19 12.83 22.69
N LEU A 257 3.33 13.48 22.40
CA LEU A 257 4.01 13.37 21.10
C LEU A 257 5.55 13.39 21.22
N ARG A 258 6.12 12.68 22.21
CA ARG A 258 7.54 12.32 22.19
C ARG A 258 7.65 10.85 21.81
N GLY A 259 7.99 10.55 20.55
CA GLY A 259 8.31 9.17 20.13
C GLY A 259 8.04 8.79 18.67
N LEU A 260 7.38 9.61 17.86
CA LEU A 260 7.14 9.26 16.45
C LEU A 260 8.43 9.41 15.60
N PRO A 261 8.82 8.41 14.79
CA PRO A 261 9.97 8.52 13.90
C PRO A 261 9.74 9.60 12.84
N ARG A 262 10.76 10.43 12.61
CA ARG A 262 10.72 11.52 11.61
C ARG A 262 10.88 10.94 10.20
N LEU A 263 9.96 11.29 9.30
CA LEU A 263 10.07 10.99 7.87
C LEU A 263 10.89 12.09 7.19
N HIS A 264 11.97 11.71 6.51
CA HIS A 264 12.78 12.63 5.70
C HIS A 264 12.48 12.45 4.21
N ARG A 265 12.14 13.56 3.54
CA ARG A 265 11.94 13.61 2.09
C ARG A 265 13.24 14.08 1.43
N ARG A 266 13.84 13.27 0.56
CA ARG A 266 14.87 13.72 -0.40
C ARG A 266 14.23 13.73 -1.79
N ARG A 267 14.33 14.86 -2.50
CA ARG A 267 13.94 14.96 -3.92
C ARG A 267 15.15 14.58 -4.78
N PRO A 268 15.07 13.56 -5.65
CA PRO A 268 16.01 13.38 -6.75
C PRO A 268 15.76 14.44 -7.84
N ARG A 269 16.77 14.69 -8.69
CA ARG A 269 16.64 15.56 -9.87
C ARG A 269 16.15 14.70 -11.04
N GLY A 270 14.92 14.91 -11.50
CA GLY A 270 14.25 14.09 -12.53
C GLY A 270 12.85 13.64 -12.08
N ALA A 271 11.98 13.29 -13.03
CA ALA A 271 10.52 13.12 -12.89
C ALA A 271 9.99 12.59 -11.54
N GLY A 272 9.07 13.35 -10.92
CA GLY A 272 8.00 12.91 -10.01
C GLY A 272 8.27 12.09 -8.74
N ALA A 273 9.45 11.50 -8.54
CA ALA A 273 9.67 10.50 -7.51
C ALA A 273 10.00 11.14 -6.14
N ALA A 274 9.23 10.78 -5.11
CA ALA A 274 9.55 11.13 -3.73
C ALA A 274 10.02 9.87 -2.98
N ARG A 275 11.24 9.91 -2.43
CA ARG A 275 11.74 8.87 -1.54
C ARG A 275 11.44 9.26 -0.09
N LEU A 276 10.69 8.40 0.61
CA LEU A 276 10.49 8.50 2.05
C LEU A 276 11.42 7.47 2.71
N THR A 277 12.24 7.94 3.64
CA THR A 277 13.04 7.08 4.52
C THR A 277 12.49 7.24 5.94
N CYS A 278 12.10 6.13 6.56
CA CYS A 278 11.74 6.08 7.98
C CYS A 278 12.91 5.42 8.71
N ALA A 279 13.52 6.11 9.68
CA ALA A 279 14.70 5.65 10.40
C ALA A 279 14.49 4.35 11.22
N GLY A 280 13.27 3.80 11.27
CA GLY A 280 12.94 2.49 11.86
C GLY A 280 12.27 1.48 10.93
N CYS A 281 11.99 1.84 9.66
CA CYS A 281 11.53 0.88 8.66
C CYS A 281 12.72 0.43 7.82
N GLN A 282 13.06 -0.86 7.87
CA GLN A 282 14.19 -1.45 7.14
C GLN A 282 13.95 -1.55 5.61
N PHE A 283 12.99 -0.80 5.05
CA PHE A 283 12.65 -0.80 3.63
C PHE A 283 12.45 0.62 3.11
N GLY A 284 12.78 0.84 1.83
CA GLY A 284 12.50 2.10 1.13
C GLY A 284 11.03 2.21 0.76
N VAL A 285 10.49 3.44 0.73
CA VAL A 285 9.16 3.72 0.15
C VAL A 285 9.31 4.71 -1.00
N HIS A 286 8.82 4.31 -2.17
CA HIS A 286 8.81 5.13 -3.39
C HIS A 286 7.37 5.37 -3.82
N THR A 287 7.06 6.61 -4.21
CA THR A 287 5.77 6.97 -4.79
C THR A 287 5.99 7.48 -6.20
N VAL A 288 5.22 6.93 -7.14
CA VAL A 288 5.19 7.32 -8.56
C VAL A 288 3.76 7.73 -8.87
N THR A 289 3.58 8.98 -9.28
CA THR A 289 2.29 9.52 -9.74
C THR A 289 2.41 9.90 -11.21
N GLY A 290 1.30 9.79 -11.95
CA GLY A 290 1.18 10.38 -13.29
C GLY A 290 1.23 11.91 -13.23
#